data_AF-A0A8B8C690-F1
#
_entry.id   AF-A0A8B8C690-F1
#
_cell.length_a   1.000
_cell.length_b   1.000
_cell.length_c   1.000
_cell.angle_alpha   90.00
_cell.angle_beta   90.00
_cell.angle_gamma   90.00
#
_symmetry.space_group_name_H-M   'P 1'
#
loop_
_entity.id
_entity.type
_entity.pdbx_description
1 polymer ?
#
loop_
_entity_poly.entity_id
_entity_poly.type
_entity_poly.pdbx_seq_one_letter_code
_entity_poly.pdbx_strand_id
1 'polypeptide(L)'
;MSVKLITYLLYEIGFAIAVVNECAAGWFGSDCVHQCPGHCKHNDSCNHVSGLCDKGCGYDWKGRFCDIKKFVTFNNGNASQSTTYPGIMYDARYAVDKDVTTCARTEVIGTTSADKSVWWRMDLGEMSIVQRVDISFKNYDGFEMRQRGRFAGFSIYISNNSGIDNGDLCYKSGPVLPFLNISVECFGFGRYVIYYNERFPGEVYPKGFEQSNVHTELCEVSVQENGTSIIVV
;
A
#
# COMPACT_ATOMS: atom_id res chain seq x y z
N MET A 1 -3.44 20.89 31.43
CA MET A 1 -3.94 22.01 32.27
C MET A 1 -5.34 21.63 32.72
N SER A 2 -5.45 21.02 33.91
CA SER A 2 -6.71 20.44 34.40
C SER A 2 -7.59 21.53 35.04
N VAL A 3 -8.86 21.61 34.65
CA VAL A 3 -9.82 22.60 35.17
C VAL A 3 -10.30 22.14 36.56
N LYS A 4 -9.87 22.83 37.62
CA LYS A 4 -10.31 22.61 39.01
C LYS A 4 -11.49 23.54 39.33
N LEU A 5 -12.73 23.05 39.30
CA LEU A 5 -13.89 23.86 39.74
C LEU A 5 -14.85 23.18 40.75
N ILE A 6 -14.57 21.98 41.24
CA ILE A 6 -15.53 21.26 42.12
C ILE A 6 -14.82 20.61 43.33
N THR A 7 -14.10 21.39 44.14
CA THR A 7 -13.33 20.87 45.28
C THR A 7 -13.94 21.09 46.66
N TYR A 8 -15.13 21.69 46.81
CA TYR A 8 -15.57 22.18 48.14
C TYR A 8 -16.89 21.66 48.74
N LEU A 9 -17.64 20.75 48.10
CA LEU A 9 -19.02 20.45 48.58
C LEU A 9 -19.39 18.99 48.89
N LEU A 10 -18.46 18.03 48.99
CA LEU A 10 -18.85 16.63 49.23
C LEU A 10 -18.02 15.88 50.30
N TYR A 11 -17.62 16.56 51.39
CA TYR A 11 -16.82 15.93 52.46
C TYR A 11 -17.60 15.12 53.51
N GLU A 12 -18.89 14.76 53.32
CA GLU A 12 -19.66 14.16 54.45
C GLU A 12 -20.48 12.89 54.14
N ILE A 13 -20.23 12.16 53.05
CA ILE A 13 -20.80 10.81 52.89
C ILE A 13 -19.76 9.92 52.22
N GLY A 14 -19.35 8.85 52.92
CA GLY A 14 -18.28 7.92 52.54
C GLY A 14 -18.55 7.06 51.31
N PHE A 15 -18.85 7.68 50.18
CA PHE A 15 -18.80 7.07 48.86
C PHE A 15 -17.51 7.57 48.20
N ALA A 16 -16.57 6.67 47.91
CA ALA A 16 -15.47 7.00 47.01
C ALA A 16 -16.08 7.26 45.63
N ILE A 17 -16.45 8.51 45.36
CA ILE A 17 -16.76 8.97 44.02
C ILE A 17 -15.43 8.87 43.28
N ALA A 18 -15.29 7.85 42.44
CA ALA A 18 -14.23 7.82 41.46
C ALA A 18 -14.40 9.09 40.61
N VAL A 19 -13.57 10.09 40.88
CA VAL A 19 -13.48 11.27 40.02
C VAL A 19 -12.88 10.76 38.72
N VAL A 20 -13.75 10.39 37.78
CA VAL A 20 -13.33 10.16 36.40
C VAL A 20 -12.95 11.54 35.90
N ASN A 21 -11.67 11.89 36.01
CA ASN A 21 -11.15 13.12 35.44
C ASN A 21 -11.37 13.03 33.93
N GLU A 22 -12.31 13.83 33.42
CA GLU A 22 -12.44 14.01 31.98
C GLU A 22 -11.11 14.53 31.45
N CYS A 23 -10.58 13.84 30.43
CA CYS A 23 -9.36 14.28 29.81
C CYS A 23 -9.58 15.61 29.09
N ALA A 24 -8.53 16.43 29.07
CA ALA A 24 -8.52 17.60 28.21
C ALA A 24 -8.77 17.16 26.76
N ALA A 25 -9.46 18.01 25.99
CA ALA A 25 -9.72 17.73 24.58
C ALA A 25 -8.43 17.33 23.86
N GLY A 26 -8.49 16.24 23.09
CA GLY A 26 -7.33 15.65 22.42
C GLY A 26 -6.57 14.61 23.24
N TRP A 27 -7.05 14.20 24.42
CA TRP A 27 -6.41 13.16 25.25
C TRP A 27 -7.42 12.10 25.72
N PHE A 28 -6.95 10.89 25.97
CA PHE A 28 -7.75 9.77 26.44
C PHE A 28 -6.99 8.77 27.33
N GLY A 29 -7.73 7.84 27.92
CA GLY A 29 -7.22 6.73 28.74
C GLY A 29 -7.12 7.06 30.22
N SER A 30 -6.71 6.08 31.02
CA SER A 30 -6.44 6.30 32.45
C SER A 30 -5.36 7.36 32.62
N ASP A 31 -5.63 8.38 33.43
CA ASP A 31 -4.75 9.54 33.66
C ASP A 31 -4.46 10.41 32.43
N CYS A 32 -5.19 10.23 31.32
CA CYS A 32 -5.12 11.09 30.14
C CYS A 32 -3.71 11.15 29.52
N VAL A 33 -3.01 10.02 29.53
CA VAL A 33 -1.62 9.93 29.06
C VAL A 33 -1.50 9.68 27.55
N HIS A 34 -2.61 9.37 26.87
CA HIS A 34 -2.63 9.11 25.44
C HIS A 34 -3.25 10.28 24.69
N GLN A 35 -2.60 10.76 23.63
CA GLN A 35 -3.20 11.72 22.70
C GLN A 35 -4.22 11.00 21.80
N CYS A 36 -5.33 11.67 21.49
CA CYS A 36 -6.30 11.18 20.52
C CYS A 36 -5.56 10.83 19.21
N PRO A 37 -5.62 9.57 18.72
CA PRO A 37 -4.75 9.14 17.63
C PRO A 37 -5.20 9.66 16.25
N GLY A 38 -6.44 10.12 16.11
CA GLY A 38 -7.02 10.36 14.80
C GLY A 38 -7.94 11.57 14.70
N HIS A 39 -8.54 11.69 13.52
CA HIS A 39 -9.24 12.87 13.06
C HIS A 39 -10.75 12.63 13.10
N CYS A 40 -11.37 12.94 14.23
CA CYS A 40 -12.82 12.82 14.38
C CYS A 40 -13.57 13.83 13.50
N LYS A 41 -14.83 13.52 13.22
CA LYS A 41 -15.71 14.36 12.40
C LYS A 41 -15.80 15.78 12.97
N HIS A 42 -15.75 16.78 12.08
CA HIS A 42 -15.77 18.22 12.42
C HIS A 42 -14.69 18.67 13.42
N ASN A 43 -13.57 17.94 13.49
CA ASN A 43 -12.48 18.22 14.43
C ASN A 43 -12.90 18.09 15.90
N ASP A 44 -13.91 17.25 16.18
CA ASP A 44 -14.32 16.87 17.53
C ASP A 44 -13.18 16.14 18.27
N SER A 45 -13.19 16.19 19.62
CA SER A 45 -12.29 15.37 20.42
C SER A 45 -12.77 13.92 20.44
N CYS A 46 -11.82 12.97 20.49
CA CYS A 46 -12.14 11.57 20.72
C CYS A 46 -12.70 11.35 22.14
N ASN A 47 -13.33 10.21 22.36
CA ASN A 47 -13.85 9.77 23.64
C ASN A 47 -12.69 9.66 24.65
N HIS A 48 -12.78 10.38 25.76
CA HIS A 48 -11.70 10.49 26.75
C HIS A 48 -11.38 9.18 27.47
N VAL A 49 -12.23 8.16 27.42
CA VAL A 49 -11.95 6.85 28.02
C VAL A 49 -11.38 5.89 26.97
N SER A 50 -12.06 5.77 25.82
CA SER A 50 -11.75 4.73 24.83
C SER A 50 -10.81 5.18 23.70
N GLY A 51 -10.65 6.49 23.50
CA GLY A 51 -9.90 7.06 22.37
C GLY A 51 -10.66 7.04 21.04
N LEU A 52 -11.91 6.58 21.01
CA LEU A 52 -12.70 6.42 19.79
C LEU A 52 -13.45 7.68 19.40
N CYS A 53 -13.66 7.90 18.11
CA CYS A 53 -14.53 8.97 17.62
C CYS A 53 -16.00 8.52 17.61
N ASP A 54 -16.78 8.92 18.62
CA ASP A 54 -18.17 8.49 18.80
C ASP A 54 -19.10 8.87 17.62
N LYS A 55 -18.77 9.96 16.91
CA LYS A 55 -19.50 10.43 15.71
C LYS A 55 -18.87 9.96 14.39
N GLY A 56 -17.90 9.05 14.46
CA GLY A 56 -17.10 8.60 13.34
C GLY A 56 -16.02 9.59 12.90
N CYS A 57 -15.37 9.24 11.79
CA CYS A 57 -14.17 9.93 11.31
C CYS A 57 -14.49 11.14 10.42
N GLY A 58 -13.52 12.05 10.32
CA GLY A 58 -13.49 13.14 9.35
C GLY A 58 -13.61 12.65 7.91
N TYR A 59 -13.90 13.59 7.00
CA TYR A 59 -14.16 13.29 5.59
C TYR A 59 -13.03 12.48 4.95
N ASP A 60 -11.78 12.86 5.23
CA ASP A 60 -10.56 12.22 4.70
C ASP A 60 -9.96 11.13 5.61
N TRP A 61 -10.67 10.66 6.63
CA TRP A 61 -10.11 9.73 7.63
C TRP A 61 -11.02 8.55 7.94
N LYS A 62 -10.43 7.42 8.32
CA LYS A 62 -11.06 6.13 8.63
C LYS A 62 -10.17 5.33 9.60
N GLY A 63 -10.54 4.06 9.83
CA GLY A 63 -9.92 3.22 10.84
C GLY A 63 -10.68 3.30 12.17
N ARG A 64 -10.39 2.37 13.08
CA ARG A 64 -11.08 2.32 14.38
C ARG A 64 -10.85 3.59 15.19
N PHE A 65 -9.65 4.18 15.07
CA PHE A 65 -9.25 5.39 15.78
C PHE A 65 -9.23 6.63 14.89
N CYS A 66 -9.72 6.56 13.64
CA CYS A 66 -9.71 7.65 12.67
C CYS A 66 -8.31 8.19 12.31
N ASP A 67 -7.33 7.32 12.42
CA ASP A 67 -5.89 7.54 12.24
C ASP A 67 -5.38 7.13 10.85
N ILE A 68 -6.26 6.61 10.00
CA ILE A 68 -5.94 6.17 8.63
C ILE A 68 -6.58 7.13 7.64
N LYS A 69 -5.83 7.68 6.68
CA LYS A 69 -6.38 8.57 5.66
C LYS A 69 -7.22 7.78 4.63
N LYS A 70 -8.43 8.24 4.30
CA LYS A 70 -9.35 7.63 3.30
C LYS A 70 -8.88 7.83 1.86
N PHE A 71 -8.17 8.93 1.60
CA PHE A 71 -7.75 9.31 0.25
C PHE A 71 -6.27 9.66 0.27
N VAL A 72 -5.47 8.77 -0.31
CA VAL A 72 -4.11 9.07 -0.73
C VAL A 72 -4.25 9.82 -2.06
N THR A 73 -3.89 11.10 -2.09
CA THR A 73 -3.54 11.74 -3.37
C THR A 73 -2.25 11.09 -3.81
N PHE A 74 -2.32 10.06 -4.65
CA PHE A 74 -1.13 9.39 -5.13
C PHE A 74 -0.51 10.26 -6.22
N ASN A 75 0.73 10.67 -5.99
CA ASN A 75 1.55 11.39 -6.96
C ASN A 75 2.33 10.36 -7.77
N ASN A 76 2.32 10.42 -9.10
CA ASN A 76 3.03 9.45 -9.94
C ASN A 76 4.54 9.38 -9.62
N GLY A 77 5.10 10.46 -9.05
CA GLY A 77 6.48 10.49 -8.53
C GLY A 77 6.75 9.55 -7.34
N ASN A 78 5.72 8.93 -6.77
CA ASN A 78 5.84 7.93 -5.71
C ASN A 78 6.07 6.51 -6.24
N ALA A 79 6.08 6.32 -7.57
CA ALA A 79 6.53 5.09 -8.18
C ALA A 79 8.05 5.08 -8.34
N SER A 80 8.67 3.94 -8.10
CA SER A 80 10.10 3.74 -8.35
C SER A 80 10.38 2.30 -8.77
N GLN A 81 11.53 2.07 -9.40
CA GLN A 81 11.94 0.74 -9.86
C GLN A 81 13.44 0.54 -9.65
N SER A 82 13.87 -0.72 -9.58
CA SER A 82 15.27 -1.09 -9.33
C SER A 82 16.22 -0.56 -10.41
N THR A 83 15.75 -0.56 -11.65
CA THR A 83 16.52 -0.21 -12.86
C THR A 83 15.57 0.34 -13.90
N THR A 84 16.04 1.25 -14.75
CA THR A 84 15.26 1.82 -15.86
C THR A 84 15.94 1.51 -17.17
N TYR A 85 15.23 0.88 -18.10
CA TYR A 85 15.75 0.62 -19.44
C TYR A 85 16.03 1.95 -20.17
N PRO A 86 17.09 2.06 -21.00
CA PRO A 86 17.44 3.32 -21.63
C PRO A 86 16.37 3.72 -22.65
N GLY A 87 15.86 4.94 -22.54
CA GLY A 87 14.84 5.46 -23.44
C GLY A 87 14.15 6.69 -22.89
N ILE A 88 13.26 7.27 -23.71
CA ILE A 88 12.59 8.54 -23.37
C ILE A 88 11.41 8.31 -22.40
N MET A 89 10.75 7.14 -22.46
CA MET A 89 9.51 6.89 -21.72
C MET A 89 9.48 5.51 -21.04
N TYR A 90 10.30 5.31 -20.01
CA TYR A 90 10.36 4.04 -19.25
C TYR A 90 10.46 4.22 -17.72
N ASP A 91 10.34 5.45 -17.24
CA ASP A 91 10.32 5.77 -15.81
C ASP A 91 9.18 5.03 -15.08
N ALA A 92 9.41 4.70 -13.81
CA ALA A 92 8.46 3.96 -12.98
C ALA A 92 7.06 4.61 -12.92
N ARG A 93 6.99 5.94 -13.05
CA ARG A 93 5.74 6.71 -13.01
C ARG A 93 4.75 6.37 -14.13
N TYR A 94 5.23 5.84 -15.26
CA TYR A 94 4.38 5.48 -16.39
C TYR A 94 3.56 4.21 -16.15
N ALA A 95 3.82 3.48 -15.07
CA ALA A 95 2.94 2.38 -14.66
C ALA A 95 1.74 2.87 -13.83
N VAL A 96 1.67 4.17 -13.52
CA VAL A 96 0.68 4.75 -12.62
C VAL A 96 0.23 6.11 -13.15
N ASP A 97 0.22 6.32 -14.46
CA ASP A 97 -0.20 7.58 -15.06
C ASP A 97 -1.60 7.54 -15.66
N LYS A 98 -2.31 6.41 -15.51
CA LYS A 98 -3.62 6.13 -16.10
C LYS A 98 -3.61 6.09 -17.62
N ASP A 99 -2.46 5.92 -18.24
CA ASP A 99 -2.32 5.75 -19.68
C ASP A 99 -1.72 4.38 -19.99
N VAL A 100 -2.59 3.41 -20.26
CA VAL A 100 -2.21 2.04 -20.64
C VAL A 100 -1.32 1.94 -21.89
N THR A 101 -1.10 3.04 -22.63
CA THR A 101 -0.23 3.08 -23.80
C THR A 101 1.24 3.35 -23.46
N THR A 102 1.51 3.99 -22.32
CA THR A 102 2.84 4.20 -21.75
C THR A 102 3.16 3.08 -20.75
N CYS A 103 4.44 2.78 -20.52
CA CYS A 103 4.80 1.73 -19.58
C CYS A 103 6.13 2.02 -18.88
N ALA A 104 6.19 1.72 -17.59
CA ALA A 104 7.46 1.57 -16.89
C ALA A 104 8.20 0.35 -17.45
N ARG A 105 9.52 0.45 -17.62
CA ARG A 105 10.33 -0.65 -18.12
C ARG A 105 11.66 -0.76 -17.40
N THR A 106 11.94 -1.97 -16.92
CA THR A 106 13.20 -2.29 -16.27
C THR A 106 14.28 -2.72 -17.26
N GLU A 107 15.52 -2.68 -16.79
CA GLU A 107 16.59 -3.42 -17.44
C GLU A 107 16.28 -4.92 -17.46
N VAL A 108 17.04 -5.61 -18.29
CA VAL A 108 16.86 -7.04 -18.55
C VAL A 108 17.35 -7.88 -17.39
N ILE A 109 16.64 -8.97 -17.08
CA ILE A 109 17.11 -10.02 -16.17
C ILE A 109 17.23 -11.38 -16.86
N GLY A 110 17.90 -12.32 -16.20
CA GLY A 110 18.00 -13.72 -16.61
C GLY A 110 19.32 -14.06 -17.26
N THR A 111 19.32 -15.04 -18.18
CA THR A 111 20.55 -15.64 -18.71
C THR A 111 21.42 -14.70 -19.54
N THR A 112 20.86 -13.57 -19.99
CA THR A 112 21.54 -12.55 -20.78
C THR A 112 21.91 -11.30 -19.98
N SER A 113 21.74 -11.33 -18.65
CA SER A 113 22.01 -10.18 -17.77
C SER A 113 22.82 -10.58 -16.55
N ALA A 114 23.55 -9.62 -15.98
CA ALA A 114 24.15 -9.77 -14.66
C ALA A 114 23.07 -9.71 -13.55
N ASP A 115 21.96 -9.00 -13.83
CA ASP A 115 20.85 -8.85 -12.91
C ASP A 115 19.95 -10.09 -12.93
N LYS A 116 19.65 -10.58 -11.74
CA LYS A 116 18.83 -11.79 -11.53
C LYS A 116 17.39 -11.45 -11.15
N SER A 117 17.13 -10.22 -10.75
CA SER A 117 15.81 -9.79 -10.31
C SER A 117 15.61 -8.30 -10.52
N VAL A 118 14.36 -7.91 -10.70
CA VAL A 118 13.93 -6.52 -10.75
C VAL A 118 12.72 -6.32 -9.86
N TRP A 119 12.55 -5.09 -9.38
CA TRP A 119 11.35 -4.68 -8.69
C TRP A 119 10.82 -3.35 -9.23
N TRP A 120 9.52 -3.20 -9.15
CA TRP A 120 8.81 -1.93 -9.28
C TRP A 120 7.96 -1.75 -8.02
N ARG A 121 7.87 -0.53 -7.49
CA ARG A 121 7.12 -0.26 -6.26
C ARG A 121 6.33 1.02 -6.32
N MET A 122 5.20 1.01 -5.63
CA MET A 122 4.30 2.12 -5.39
C MET A 122 4.37 2.51 -3.91
N ASP A 123 4.80 3.74 -3.59
CA ASP A 123 4.66 4.31 -2.24
C ASP A 123 3.28 4.95 -2.10
N LEU A 124 2.38 4.31 -1.32
CA LEU A 124 1.05 4.81 -1.02
C LEU A 124 1.09 6.07 -0.11
N GLY A 125 2.26 6.54 0.30
CA GLY A 125 2.47 7.72 1.14
C GLY A 125 2.15 7.48 2.62
N GLU A 126 1.07 6.75 2.89
CA GLU A 126 0.55 6.42 4.21
C GLU A 126 0.27 4.92 4.32
N MET A 127 0.24 4.42 5.56
CA MET A 127 -0.19 3.04 5.83
C MET A 127 -1.65 2.85 5.40
N SER A 128 -1.88 1.94 4.46
CA SER A 128 -3.16 1.78 3.75
C SER A 128 -3.59 0.32 3.69
N ILE A 129 -4.89 0.07 3.57
CA ILE A 129 -5.42 -1.29 3.36
C ILE A 129 -5.41 -1.54 1.85
N VAL A 130 -4.76 -2.63 1.46
CA VAL A 130 -4.76 -3.13 0.07
C VAL A 130 -5.66 -4.35 0.03
N GLN A 131 -6.53 -4.43 -0.97
CA GLN A 131 -7.42 -5.59 -1.17
C GLN A 131 -7.24 -6.24 -2.52
N ARG A 132 -6.96 -5.43 -3.54
CA ARG A 132 -6.81 -5.88 -4.91
C ARG A 132 -5.76 -5.03 -5.60
N VAL A 133 -4.99 -5.69 -6.46
CA VAL A 133 -4.03 -5.03 -7.35
C VAL A 133 -4.38 -5.43 -8.77
N ASP A 134 -4.62 -4.43 -9.62
CA ASP A 134 -4.85 -4.62 -11.05
C ASP A 134 -3.59 -4.21 -11.81
N ILE A 135 -3.14 -5.05 -12.73
CA ILE A 135 -1.92 -4.82 -13.51
C ILE A 135 -2.22 -5.04 -14.99
N SER A 136 -1.87 -4.05 -15.80
CA SER A 136 -1.81 -4.12 -17.25
C SER A 136 -0.35 -4.17 -17.68
N PHE A 137 0.05 -5.25 -18.33
CA PHE A 137 1.38 -5.46 -18.87
C PHE A 137 1.46 -5.08 -20.35
N LYS A 138 2.67 -4.78 -20.85
CA LYS A 138 2.86 -4.47 -22.27
C LYS A 138 2.46 -5.65 -23.15
N ASN A 139 1.55 -5.38 -24.08
CA ASN A 139 1.24 -6.26 -25.20
C ASN A 139 1.99 -5.81 -26.47
N TYR A 140 2.48 -6.79 -27.22
CA TYR A 140 3.06 -6.61 -28.55
C TYR A 140 2.30 -7.50 -29.51
N ASP A 141 1.79 -6.93 -30.60
CA ASP A 141 1.02 -7.66 -31.60
C ASP A 141 1.82 -8.86 -32.13
N GLY A 142 1.22 -10.05 -32.03
CA GLY A 142 1.86 -11.32 -32.43
C GLY A 142 2.86 -11.90 -31.43
N PHE A 143 3.17 -11.22 -30.32
CA PHE A 143 4.15 -11.67 -29.31
C PHE A 143 3.57 -11.79 -27.89
N GLU A 144 2.24 -11.88 -27.75
CA GLU A 144 1.55 -11.98 -26.45
C GLU A 144 2.11 -13.11 -25.58
N MET A 145 2.26 -14.33 -26.13
CA MET A 145 2.75 -15.48 -25.37
C MET A 145 4.17 -15.29 -24.81
N ARG A 146 5.04 -14.61 -25.57
CA ARG A 146 6.39 -14.24 -25.12
C ARG A 146 6.30 -13.25 -23.96
N GLN A 147 5.43 -12.24 -24.06
CA GLN A 147 5.24 -11.26 -22.98
C GLN A 147 4.70 -11.94 -21.71
N ARG A 148 3.73 -12.84 -21.83
CA ARG A 148 3.22 -13.63 -20.70
C ARG A 148 4.34 -14.47 -20.06
N GLY A 149 5.24 -15.03 -20.87
CA GLY A 149 6.44 -15.73 -20.42
C GLY A 149 7.46 -14.86 -19.67
N ARG A 150 7.61 -13.59 -20.06
CA ARG A 150 8.48 -12.63 -19.35
C ARG A 150 7.96 -12.31 -17.95
N PHE A 151 6.65 -12.17 -17.79
CA PHE A 151 6.05 -11.84 -16.50
C PHE A 151 5.82 -13.08 -15.64
N ALA A 152 5.78 -14.29 -16.20
CA ALA A 152 5.50 -15.50 -15.44
C ALA A 152 6.40 -15.67 -14.20
N GLY A 153 5.83 -16.17 -13.10
CA GLY A 153 6.56 -16.35 -11.84
C GLY A 153 6.77 -15.08 -11.00
N PHE A 154 6.24 -13.92 -11.41
CA PHE A 154 6.31 -12.70 -10.59
C PHE A 154 5.60 -12.84 -9.25
N SER A 155 6.00 -12.00 -8.29
CA SER A 155 5.39 -11.86 -6.96
C SER A 155 4.88 -10.44 -6.76
N ILE A 156 3.86 -10.29 -5.90
CA ILE A 156 3.46 -8.99 -5.34
C ILE A 156 3.56 -9.06 -3.83
N TYR A 157 4.17 -8.04 -3.25
CA TYR A 157 4.32 -7.87 -1.80
C TYR A 157 3.60 -6.60 -1.34
N ILE A 158 3.06 -6.66 -0.13
CA ILE A 158 2.63 -5.48 0.64
C ILE A 158 3.68 -5.28 1.75
N SER A 159 4.25 -4.09 1.88
CA SER A 159 5.33 -3.83 2.85
C SER A 159 5.11 -2.53 3.62
N ASN A 160 5.59 -2.50 4.86
CA ASN A 160 5.61 -1.29 5.69
C ASN A 160 6.83 -0.41 5.38
N ASN A 161 7.82 -0.95 4.68
CA ASN A 161 9.04 -0.27 4.29
C ASN A 161 9.30 -0.44 2.79
N SER A 162 10.38 0.16 2.31
CA SER A 162 10.67 0.25 0.88
C SER A 162 11.24 -1.03 0.25
N GLY A 163 11.43 -2.10 1.03
CA GLY A 163 11.98 -3.39 0.61
C GLY A 163 11.02 -4.57 0.78
N ILE A 164 11.43 -5.72 0.25
CA ILE A 164 10.65 -6.98 0.28
C ILE A 164 11.02 -7.89 1.47
N ASP A 165 12.17 -7.67 2.13
CA ASP A 165 12.70 -8.59 3.16
C ASP A 165 11.77 -8.79 4.36
N ASN A 166 10.93 -7.78 4.63
CA ASN A 166 9.90 -7.80 5.67
C ASN A 166 8.49 -7.54 5.10
N GLY A 167 8.31 -7.73 3.79
CA GLY A 167 7.02 -7.56 3.13
C GLY A 167 6.21 -8.86 3.16
N ASP A 168 4.90 -8.71 3.30
CA ASP A 168 3.96 -9.83 3.19
C ASP A 168 3.77 -10.20 1.71
N LEU A 169 4.12 -11.43 1.35
CA LEU A 169 3.85 -11.98 0.02
C LEU A 169 2.34 -12.18 -0.12
N CYS A 170 1.67 -11.30 -0.87
CA CYS A 170 0.22 -11.41 -1.07
C CYS A 170 -0.14 -12.22 -2.33
N TYR A 171 0.73 -12.26 -3.33
CA TYR A 171 0.49 -12.99 -4.57
C TYR A 171 1.80 -13.54 -5.17
N LYS A 172 1.75 -14.79 -5.65
CA LYS A 172 2.81 -15.41 -6.46
C LYS A 172 2.17 -16.02 -7.71
N SER A 173 2.67 -15.63 -8.87
CA SER A 173 2.25 -16.18 -10.15
C SER A 173 2.64 -17.66 -10.23
N GLY A 174 1.65 -18.51 -10.56
CA GLY A 174 1.84 -19.95 -10.64
C GLY A 174 2.62 -20.40 -11.89
N PRO A 175 2.66 -21.72 -12.14
CA PRO A 175 3.39 -22.30 -13.28
C PRO A 175 2.70 -22.07 -14.64
N VAL A 176 1.44 -21.63 -14.64
CA VAL A 176 0.69 -21.27 -15.85
C VAL A 176 0.98 -19.81 -16.19
N LEU A 177 1.21 -19.54 -17.48
CA LEU A 177 1.50 -18.19 -17.94
C LEU A 177 0.35 -17.21 -17.60
N PRO A 178 0.62 -16.10 -16.89
CA PRO A 178 -0.40 -15.13 -16.54
C PRO A 178 -0.94 -14.43 -17.78
N PHE A 179 -2.17 -13.92 -17.75
CA PHE A 179 -2.66 -13.01 -18.78
C PHE A 179 -1.93 -11.66 -18.68
N LEU A 180 -1.97 -10.86 -19.75
CA LEU A 180 -1.35 -9.53 -19.75
C LEU A 180 -2.17 -8.47 -19.02
N ASN A 181 -3.45 -8.76 -18.72
CA ASN A 181 -4.26 -7.94 -17.83
C ASN A 181 -4.76 -8.85 -16.72
N ILE A 182 -4.43 -8.51 -15.48
CA ILE A 182 -4.78 -9.32 -14.32
C ILE A 182 -5.39 -8.46 -13.24
N SER A 183 -6.24 -9.09 -12.44
CA SER A 183 -6.78 -8.56 -11.21
C SER A 183 -6.49 -9.59 -10.13
N VAL A 184 -5.64 -9.25 -9.17
CA VAL A 184 -5.26 -10.16 -8.09
C VAL A 184 -5.85 -9.68 -6.78
N GLU A 185 -6.41 -10.62 -6.03
CA GLU A 185 -6.80 -10.37 -4.64
C GLU A 185 -5.53 -10.43 -3.78
N CYS A 186 -5.26 -9.32 -3.09
CA CYS A 186 -4.02 -9.07 -2.35
C CYS A 186 -4.43 -8.31 -1.10
N PHE A 187 -4.83 -9.04 -0.06
CA PHE A 187 -5.34 -8.45 1.18
C PHE A 187 -4.19 -8.23 2.16
N GLY A 188 -3.97 -6.98 2.57
CA GLY A 188 -2.97 -6.65 3.58
C GLY A 188 -3.00 -5.18 3.99
N PHE A 189 -2.18 -4.84 4.99
CA PHE A 189 -2.03 -3.49 5.49
C PHE A 189 -0.57 -3.08 5.41
N GLY A 190 -0.27 -2.03 4.64
CA GLY A 190 1.10 -1.58 4.40
C GLY A 190 1.15 -0.27 3.66
N ARG A 191 2.35 0.27 3.48
CA ARG A 191 2.59 1.53 2.78
C ARG A 191 3.06 1.32 1.35
N TYR A 192 3.68 0.19 1.05
CA TYR A 192 4.27 -0.09 -0.25
C TYR A 192 3.61 -1.31 -0.90
N VAL A 193 3.27 -1.19 -2.18
CA VAL A 193 2.96 -2.34 -3.05
C VAL A 193 4.14 -2.56 -3.97
N ILE A 194 4.70 -3.77 -3.97
CA ILE A 194 5.95 -4.08 -4.67
C ILE A 194 5.72 -5.25 -5.63
N TYR A 195 5.89 -4.99 -6.92
CA TYR A 195 6.03 -6.02 -7.94
C TYR A 195 7.48 -6.50 -7.97
N TYR A 196 7.68 -7.81 -8.00
CA TYR A 196 9.01 -8.43 -8.03
C TYR A 196 9.04 -9.56 -9.05
N ASN A 197 10.09 -9.60 -9.88
CA ASN A 197 10.32 -10.69 -10.81
C ASN A 197 11.78 -11.11 -10.80
N GLU A 198 12.03 -12.41 -10.94
CA GLU A 198 13.35 -13.02 -10.78
C GLU A 198 13.60 -14.11 -11.83
N ARG A 199 14.86 -14.25 -12.24
CA ARG A 199 15.38 -15.23 -13.17
C ARG A 199 16.79 -15.62 -12.74
N PHE A 200 16.93 -16.78 -12.11
CA PHE A 200 18.20 -17.30 -11.63
C PHE A 200 18.80 -18.28 -12.64
N PRO A 201 20.09 -18.13 -12.99
CA PRO A 201 20.79 -19.11 -13.82
C PRO A 201 20.84 -20.48 -13.15
N GLY A 202 20.49 -21.54 -13.90
CA GLY A 202 20.52 -22.92 -13.43
C GLY A 202 19.21 -23.42 -12.81
N GLU A 203 18.24 -22.54 -12.55
CA GLU A 203 16.91 -22.94 -12.12
C GLU A 203 16.07 -23.51 -13.27
N VAL A 204 15.22 -24.48 -12.96
CA VAL A 204 14.31 -25.09 -13.94
C VAL A 204 12.97 -24.38 -13.90
N TYR A 205 12.73 -23.52 -14.89
CA TYR A 205 11.46 -22.81 -15.01
C TYR A 205 10.39 -23.60 -15.76
N PRO A 206 9.09 -23.40 -15.44
CA PRO A 206 7.99 -24.01 -16.18
C PRO A 206 8.00 -23.65 -17.67
N LYS A 207 7.40 -24.52 -18.49
CA LYS A 207 7.36 -24.34 -19.94
C LYS A 207 6.72 -22.99 -20.32
N GLY A 208 7.40 -22.24 -21.18
CA GLY A 208 6.94 -20.95 -21.69
C GLY A 208 7.41 -19.75 -20.85
N PHE A 209 8.08 -19.97 -19.71
CA PHE A 209 8.77 -18.90 -19.01
C PHE A 209 9.95 -18.43 -19.86
N GLU A 210 10.01 -17.14 -20.13
CA GLU A 210 11.16 -16.54 -20.79
C GLU A 210 12.30 -16.44 -19.78
N GLN A 211 13.50 -16.83 -20.19
CA GLN A 211 14.70 -16.84 -19.34
C GLN A 211 15.80 -15.91 -19.86
N SER A 212 15.74 -15.53 -21.14
CA SER A 212 16.62 -14.56 -21.76
C SER A 212 15.83 -13.31 -22.14
N ASN A 213 16.49 -12.16 -22.13
CA ASN A 213 15.87 -10.88 -22.49
C ASN A 213 14.54 -10.59 -21.76
N VAL A 214 14.47 -10.87 -20.46
CA VAL A 214 13.27 -10.67 -19.64
C VAL A 214 13.23 -9.23 -19.15
N HIS A 215 12.39 -8.41 -19.80
CA HIS A 215 12.04 -7.08 -19.30
C HIS A 215 10.76 -7.16 -18.46
N THR A 216 10.69 -6.35 -17.41
CA THR A 216 9.41 -6.02 -16.77
C THR A 216 8.86 -4.76 -17.42
N GLU A 217 7.64 -4.82 -17.96
CA GLU A 217 6.97 -3.73 -18.68
C GLU A 217 5.54 -3.58 -18.15
N LEU A 218 5.37 -2.69 -17.17
CA LEU A 218 4.10 -2.42 -16.49
C LEU A 218 3.50 -1.14 -17.10
N CYS A 219 2.32 -1.24 -17.71
CA CYS A 219 1.67 -0.13 -18.38
C CYS A 219 0.58 0.54 -17.54
N GLU A 220 -0.02 -0.19 -16.61
CA GLU A 220 -0.86 0.43 -15.59
C GLU A 220 -0.92 -0.49 -14.38
N VAL A 221 -0.81 0.08 -13.18
CA VAL A 221 -0.91 -0.59 -11.89
C VAL A 221 -1.84 0.23 -11.03
N SER A 222 -2.94 -0.37 -10.61
CA SER A 222 -3.88 0.27 -9.69
C SER A 222 -4.13 -0.61 -8.49
N VAL A 223 -4.37 0.03 -7.35
CA VAL A 223 -4.65 -0.63 -6.08
C VAL A 223 -6.07 -0.27 -5.68
N GLN A 224 -6.86 -1.25 -5.22
CA GLN A 224 -8.22 -0.99 -4.73
C GLN A 224 -8.34 -1.26 -3.23
N GLU A 225 -9.18 -0.43 -2.61
CA GLU A 225 -9.51 -0.47 -1.19
C GLU A 225 -11.03 -0.32 -1.01
N ASN A 226 -11.68 -1.34 -0.45
CA ASN A 226 -13.13 -1.43 -0.26
C ASN A 226 -13.94 -1.13 -1.53
N GLY A 227 -13.46 -1.62 -2.69
CA GLY A 227 -14.09 -1.37 -4.00
C GLY A 227 -13.89 0.05 -4.55
N THR A 228 -13.10 0.89 -3.88
CA THR A 228 -12.67 2.20 -4.39
C THR A 228 -11.24 2.06 -4.90
N SER A 229 -10.98 2.40 -6.16
CA SER A 229 -9.61 2.51 -6.66
C SER A 229 -8.88 3.61 -5.88
N ILE A 230 -7.65 3.35 -5.45
CA ILE A 230 -6.73 4.41 -5.05
C ILE A 230 -6.45 5.20 -6.33
N ILE A 231 -7.12 6.35 -6.45
CA ILE A 231 -7.05 7.19 -7.64
C ILE A 231 -5.70 7.89 -7.64
N VAL A 232 -4.84 7.49 -8.55
CA VAL A 232 -3.65 8.26 -8.96
C VAL A 232 -4.11 9.62 -9.50
N VAL A 233 -3.57 10.76 -9.08
CA VAL A 233 -4.01 12.07 -9.62
C VAL A 233 -3.03 12.60 -10.65
#